data_AF-A0AAW2Y920-F1
#
_entry.id   AF-A0AAW2Y920-F1
#
_cell.length_a   1.000
_cell.length_b   1.000
_cell.length_c   1.000
_cell.angle_alpha   90.00
_cell.angle_beta   90.00
_cell.angle_gamma   90.00
#
_symmetry.space_group_name_H-M   'P 1'
#
loop_
_entity.id
_entity.type
_entity.pdbx_description
1 polymer ?
#
loop_
_entity_poly.entity_id
_entity_poly.type
_entity_poly.pdbx_seq_one_letter_code
_entity_poly.pdbx_strand_id
1 'polypeptide(L)'
;MAPYEALYGRRCRSPVCWDIEGLRQLEGPELVQETVEKIQIVKKCLKAAQDRQKSYVDKHRREMEYEVGDKVFLKVSPWKGILRFGRQGKLSPRYIGPYEIIERIGSLAYRLALPMELSQIHDVFHVSMLRRYRSDPSHVIREPEIEISEELTYMEEPTEILDRSVRKLRNKEIPMVKVRWTHHSPREAT
;
A
#
# COMPACT_ATOMS: atom_id res chain seq x y z
N MET A 1 -28.96 -22.03 6.11
CA MET A 1 -29.96 -20.98 5.86
C MET A 1 -29.36 -19.96 4.92
N ALA A 2 -30.07 -19.58 3.86
CA ALA A 2 -29.58 -18.57 2.93
C ALA A 2 -29.56 -17.17 3.58
N PRO A 3 -28.68 -16.24 3.18
CA PRO A 3 -28.62 -14.89 3.77
C PRO A 3 -29.97 -14.14 3.76
N TYR A 4 -30.77 -14.33 2.71
CA TYR A 4 -32.10 -13.73 2.59
C TYR A 4 -33.10 -14.32 3.58
N GLU A 5 -33.14 -15.64 3.73
CA GLU A 5 -34.00 -16.32 4.71
C GLU A 5 -33.64 -15.91 6.14
N ALA A 6 -32.35 -15.73 6.41
CA ALA A 6 -31.87 -15.24 7.69
C ALA A 6 -32.30 -13.79 7.98
N LEU A 7 -32.42 -12.96 6.95
CA LEU A 7 -32.80 -11.55 7.08
C LEU A 7 -34.32 -11.35 7.17
N TYR A 8 -35.08 -12.10 6.38
CA TYR A 8 -36.52 -11.88 6.19
C TYR A 8 -37.42 -12.97 6.80
N GLY A 9 -36.85 -14.04 7.36
CA GLY A 9 -37.62 -15.15 7.94
C GLY A 9 -38.41 -15.98 6.94
N ARG A 10 -38.28 -15.70 5.63
CA ARG A 10 -39.02 -16.35 4.54
C ARG A 10 -38.10 -16.73 3.39
N ARG A 11 -38.48 -17.73 2.59
CA ARG A 11 -37.73 -18.17 1.41
C ARG A 11 -37.67 -17.06 0.33
N CYS A 12 -36.55 -17.00 -0.40
CA CYS A 12 -36.44 -16.14 -1.58
C CYS A 12 -37.49 -16.51 -2.61
N ARG A 13 -38.25 -15.53 -3.11
CA ARG A 13 -39.06 -15.72 -4.32
C ARG A 13 -38.13 -15.66 -5.53
N SER A 14 -37.61 -16.80 -5.95
CA SER A 14 -36.85 -16.95 -7.19
C SER A 14 -37.73 -17.64 -8.25
N PRO A 15 -37.46 -17.46 -9.56
CA PRO A 15 -38.17 -18.19 -10.62
C PRO A 15 -38.13 -19.72 -10.46
N VAL A 16 -37.14 -20.24 -9.73
CA VAL A 16 -36.96 -21.66 -9.41
C VAL A 16 -37.70 -22.08 -8.13
N CYS A 17 -38.12 -21.12 -7.30
CA CYS A 17 -38.78 -21.33 -6.01
C CYS A 17 -40.11 -20.56 -5.93
N TRP A 18 -41.01 -20.77 -6.91
CA TRP A 18 -42.41 -20.36 -6.79
C TRP A 18 -43.16 -21.37 -5.92
N ASP A 19 -42.88 -21.36 -4.61
CA ASP A 19 -43.80 -22.01 -3.67
C ASP A 19 -45.10 -21.20 -3.65
N ILE A 20 -46.21 -21.90 -3.88
CA ILE A 20 -47.58 -21.40 -3.96
C ILE A 20 -47.97 -20.88 -2.56
N GLU A 21 -47.98 -19.55 -2.35
CA GLU A 21 -48.58 -18.99 -1.13
C GLU A 21 -50.10 -18.84 -1.33
N GLY A 22 -50.84 -19.84 -0.84
CA GLY A 22 -52.25 -19.68 -0.48
C GLY A 22 -52.35 -19.18 0.96
N LEU A 23 -53.02 -18.03 1.14
CA LEU A 23 -53.51 -17.43 2.40
C LEU A 23 -52.46 -17.22 3.52
N ARG A 24 -52.17 -15.95 3.82
CA ARG A 24 -51.51 -15.54 5.07
C ARG A 24 -52.39 -15.92 6.25
N GLN A 25 -52.10 -17.07 6.86
CA GLN A 25 -52.64 -17.44 8.15
C GLN A 25 -52.08 -16.46 9.18
N LEU A 26 -52.91 -15.96 10.10
CA LEU A 26 -52.44 -15.11 11.20
C LEU A 26 -51.49 -15.93 12.06
N GLU A 27 -50.19 -15.64 11.94
CA GLU A 27 -49.12 -16.40 12.57
C GLU A 27 -49.08 -16.14 14.09
N GLY A 28 -49.03 -17.22 14.88
CA GLY A 28 -49.02 -17.18 16.34
C GLY A 28 -47.64 -16.88 16.97
N PRO A 29 -47.57 -16.76 18.31
CA PRO A 29 -46.33 -16.49 19.04
C PRO A 29 -45.23 -17.55 18.86
N GLU A 30 -45.58 -18.76 18.42
CA GLU A 30 -44.64 -19.86 18.15
C GLU A 30 -43.62 -19.51 17.07
N LEU A 31 -44.02 -18.77 16.04
CA LEU A 31 -43.13 -18.35 14.95
C LEU A 31 -42.08 -17.33 15.41
N VAL A 32 -42.44 -16.49 16.38
CA VAL A 32 -41.49 -15.58 17.03
C VAL A 32 -40.45 -16.37 17.83
N GLN A 33 -40.86 -17.45 18.50
CA GLN A 33 -39.92 -18.32 19.22
C GLN A 33 -38.98 -19.04 18.25
N GLU A 34 -39.51 -19.65 17.19
CA GLU A 34 -38.70 -20.31 16.16
C GLU A 34 -37.71 -19.35 15.48
N THR A 35 -38.13 -18.12 15.19
CA THR A 35 -37.26 -17.12 14.56
C THR A 35 -36.15 -16.68 15.50
N VAL A 36 -36.43 -16.50 16.79
CA VAL A 36 -35.40 -16.21 17.81
C VAL A 36 -34.38 -17.34 17.89
N GLU A 37 -34.81 -18.60 17.91
CA GLU A 37 -33.92 -19.77 17.91
C GLU A 37 -33.04 -19.81 16.64
N LYS A 38 -33.65 -19.61 15.47
CA LYS A 38 -32.93 -19.57 14.19
C LYS A 38 -31.91 -18.43 14.15
N ILE A 39 -32.24 -17.24 14.67
CA ILE A 39 -31.31 -16.10 14.78
C ILE A 39 -30.14 -16.44 15.69
N GLN A 40 -30.38 -17.11 16.82
CA GLN A 40 -29.29 -17.55 17.71
C GLN A 40 -28.33 -18.51 17.00
N ILE A 41 -28.86 -19.46 16.22
CA ILE A 41 -28.06 -20.38 15.41
C ILE A 41 -27.23 -19.60 14.38
N VAL A 42 -27.85 -18.66 13.64
CA VAL A 42 -27.14 -17.82 12.66
C VAL A 42 -26.00 -17.04 13.30
N LYS A 43 -26.24 -16.40 14.46
CA LYS A 43 -25.20 -15.67 15.20
C LYS A 43 -24.04 -16.57 15.60
N LYS A 44 -24.32 -17.78 16.08
CA LYS A 44 -23.30 -18.78 16.43
C LYS A 44 -22.50 -19.21 15.19
N CYS A 45 -23.16 -19.48 14.08
CA CYS A 45 -22.51 -19.86 12.82
C CYS A 45 -21.64 -18.73 12.25
N LEU A 46 -22.13 -17.48 12.28
CA LEU A 46 -21.38 -16.30 11.86
C LEU A 46 -20.13 -16.11 12.72
N LYS A 47 -20.27 -16.20 14.04
CA LYS A 47 -19.13 -16.13 14.96
C LYS A 47 -18.11 -17.22 14.67
N ALA A 48 -18.55 -18.47 14.55
CA ALA A 48 -17.66 -19.59 14.22
C ALA A 48 -16.98 -19.43 12.84
N ALA A 49 -17.64 -18.81 11.86
CA ALA A 49 -17.03 -18.50 10.57
C ALA A 49 -15.98 -17.39 10.69
N GLN A 50 -16.28 -16.31 11.42
CA GLN A 50 -15.34 -15.22 11.71
C GLN A 50 -14.11 -15.73 12.47
N ASP A 51 -14.31 -16.57 13.50
CA ASP A 51 -13.24 -17.16 14.29
C ASP A 51 -12.34 -18.06 13.43
N ARG A 52 -12.92 -18.86 12.53
CA ARG A 52 -12.14 -19.66 11.57
C ARG A 52 -11.32 -18.77 10.63
N GLN A 53 -11.93 -17.75 10.02
CA GLN A 53 -11.23 -16.80 9.15
C GLN A 53 -10.07 -16.13 9.89
N LYS A 54 -10.32 -15.66 11.12
CA LYS A 54 -9.30 -15.08 12.00
C LYS A 54 -8.17 -16.07 12.25
N SER A 55 -8.46 -17.31 12.66
CA SER A 55 -7.44 -18.33 12.92
C SER A 55 -6.56 -18.65 11.70
N TYR A 56 -7.14 -18.69 10.50
CA TYR A 56 -6.40 -18.99 9.26
C TYR A 56 -5.45 -17.85 8.88
N VAL A 57 -5.93 -16.61 9.02
CA VAL A 57 -5.15 -15.41 8.73
C VAL A 57 -4.05 -15.23 9.77
N ASP A 58 -4.37 -15.34 11.06
CA ASP A 58 -3.43 -15.08 12.15
C ASP A 58 -2.32 -16.12 12.22
N LYS A 59 -2.58 -17.39 11.85
CA LYS A 59 -1.56 -18.45 11.81
C LYS A 59 -0.32 -18.12 10.98
N HIS A 60 -0.47 -17.27 9.96
CA HIS A 60 0.62 -16.90 9.05
C HIS A 60 1.15 -15.48 9.28
N ARG A 61 0.55 -14.71 10.20
CA ARG A 61 0.98 -13.35 10.53
C ARG A 61 2.00 -13.40 11.66
N ARG A 62 2.92 -12.44 11.64
CA ARG A 62 3.84 -12.17 12.75
C ARG A 62 3.43 -10.85 13.37
N GLU A 63 3.33 -10.83 14.69
CA GLU A 63 3.20 -9.59 15.43
C GLU A 63 4.50 -8.81 15.26
N MET A 64 4.39 -7.61 14.70
CA MET A 64 5.50 -6.67 14.56
C MET A 64 5.13 -5.45 15.37
N GLU A 65 5.84 -5.26 16.46
CA GLU A 65 5.76 -4.07 17.28
C GLU A 65 7.06 -3.30 17.16
N TYR A 66 6.95 -1.98 17.24
CA TYR A 66 8.07 -1.06 17.18
C TYR A 66 7.96 -0.09 18.35
N GLU A 67 9.12 0.34 18.84
CA GLU A 67 9.20 1.35 19.88
C GLU A 67 9.53 2.72 19.27
N VAL A 68 9.24 3.78 20.03
CA VAL A 68 9.65 5.13 19.65
C VAL A 68 11.18 5.19 19.67
N GLY A 69 11.78 5.74 18.61
CA GLY A 69 13.23 5.74 18.39
C GLY A 69 13.77 4.57 17.58
N ASP A 70 12.96 3.52 17.31
CA ASP A 70 13.36 2.47 16.39
C ASP A 70 13.51 3.00 14.97
N LYS A 71 14.55 2.50 14.27
CA LYS A 71 14.73 2.75 12.84
C LYS A 71 13.97 1.72 12.02
N VAL A 72 13.23 2.18 11.02
CA VAL A 72 12.45 1.33 10.13
C VAL A 72 12.59 1.76 8.68
N PHE A 73 12.57 0.77 7.81
CA PHE A 73 12.48 0.94 6.37
C PHE A 73 11.03 1.11 5.92
N LEU A 74 10.79 2.08 5.05
CA LEU A 74 9.47 2.37 4.50
C LEU A 74 9.29 1.75 3.09
N LYS A 75 8.17 1.06 2.85
CA LYS A 75 7.89 0.34 1.60
C LYS A 75 7.39 1.24 0.47
N VAL A 76 8.07 1.27 -0.68
CA VAL A 76 7.81 2.20 -1.80
C VAL A 76 6.58 1.87 -2.64
N SER A 77 6.06 0.64 -2.57
CA SER A 77 5.06 0.15 -3.52
C SER A 77 3.79 1.02 -3.68
N PRO A 78 3.24 1.67 -2.62
CA PRO A 78 2.05 2.50 -2.78
C PRO A 78 2.30 3.79 -3.57
N TRP A 79 3.55 4.29 -3.60
CA TRP A 79 3.90 5.60 -4.17
C TRP A 79 4.69 5.50 -5.47
N LYS A 80 4.65 4.33 -6.11
CA LYS A 80 5.32 4.08 -7.38
C LYS A 80 4.72 4.97 -8.47
N GLY A 81 5.35 6.13 -8.73
CA GLY A 81 4.91 7.12 -9.71
C GLY A 81 4.68 8.53 -9.14
N ILE A 82 4.52 8.67 -7.82
CA ILE A 82 4.38 9.97 -7.12
C ILE A 82 5.76 10.55 -6.83
N LEU A 83 6.68 9.70 -6.35
CA LEU A 83 8.04 10.08 -6.02
C LEU A 83 9.05 9.17 -6.74
N ARG A 84 10.15 9.76 -7.19
CA ARG A 84 11.24 9.07 -7.89
C ARG A 84 12.36 8.73 -6.91
N PHE A 85 12.41 7.47 -6.50
CA PHE A 85 13.40 6.97 -5.55
C PHE A 85 14.62 6.39 -6.29
N GLY A 86 15.54 7.26 -6.70
CA GLY A 86 16.79 6.88 -7.36
C GLY A 86 16.58 6.03 -8.63
N ARG A 87 17.13 4.79 -8.63
CA ARG A 87 17.21 3.91 -9.81
C ARG A 87 15.83 3.52 -10.36
N GLN A 88 15.71 3.45 -11.69
CA GLN A 88 14.43 3.22 -12.36
C GLN A 88 14.09 1.74 -12.59
N GLY A 89 12.79 1.47 -12.75
CA GLY A 89 12.27 0.20 -13.25
C GLY A 89 12.56 -1.00 -12.34
N LYS A 90 13.19 -2.05 -12.87
CA LYS A 90 13.49 -3.29 -12.14
C LYS A 90 14.47 -3.07 -10.97
N LEU A 91 15.28 -2.01 -11.04
CA LEU A 91 16.33 -1.69 -10.08
C LEU A 91 15.89 -0.67 -9.02
N SER A 92 14.64 -0.22 -9.03
CA SER A 92 14.13 0.68 -8.00
C SER A 92 14.13 -0.01 -6.63
N PRO A 93 14.56 0.68 -5.57
CA PRO A 93 14.50 0.12 -4.22
C PRO A 93 13.05 -0.20 -3.84
N ARG A 94 12.83 -1.36 -3.22
CA ARG A 94 11.51 -1.74 -2.68
C ARG A 94 11.20 -1.08 -1.34
N TYR A 95 12.26 -0.66 -0.64
CA TYR A 95 12.21 0.02 0.65
C TYR A 95 13.22 1.17 0.64
N ILE A 96 12.89 2.29 1.27
CA ILE A 96 13.76 3.46 1.40
C ILE A 96 14.03 3.70 2.88
N GLY A 97 15.24 4.17 3.17
CA GLY A 97 15.63 4.91 4.37
C GLY A 97 15.40 4.19 5.69
N PRO A 98 16.37 4.13 6.61
CA PRO A 98 16.00 3.97 7.99
C PRO A 98 15.43 5.30 8.50
N TYR A 99 14.12 5.38 8.63
CA TYR A 99 13.45 6.49 9.30
C TYR A 99 13.20 6.15 10.75
N GLU A 100 13.36 7.13 11.62
CA GLU A 100 13.07 6.97 13.05
C GLU A 100 11.58 7.10 13.31
N ILE A 101 11.06 6.25 14.21
CA ILE A 101 9.68 6.36 14.68
C ILE A 101 9.61 7.47 15.73
N ILE A 102 8.84 8.52 15.45
CA ILE A 102 8.61 9.65 16.36
C ILE A 102 7.55 9.28 17.40
N GLU A 103 6.46 8.67 16.96
CA GLU A 103 5.29 8.45 17.80
C GLU A 103 4.53 7.19 17.38
N ARG A 104 3.96 6.47 18.35
CA ARG A 104 3.01 5.39 18.11
C ARG A 104 1.58 5.94 18.25
N ILE A 105 0.89 6.11 17.12
CA ILE A 105 -0.49 6.64 17.08
C ILE A 105 -1.51 5.57 17.48
N GLY A 106 -1.22 4.31 17.18
CA GLY A 106 -2.07 3.18 17.58
C GLY A 106 -1.32 1.86 17.58
N SER A 107 -2.03 0.77 17.83
CA SER A 107 -1.44 -0.57 17.79
C SER A 107 -0.79 -0.89 16.45
N LEU A 108 -1.37 -0.37 15.35
CA LEU A 108 -0.97 -0.66 13.99
C LEU A 108 -0.41 0.54 13.20
N ALA A 109 -0.36 1.75 13.77
CA ALA A 109 -0.01 2.97 13.06
C ALA A 109 1.10 3.74 13.79
N TYR A 110 2.15 4.09 13.06
CA TYR A 110 3.34 4.77 13.58
C TYR A 110 3.64 6.01 12.73
N ARG A 111 4.06 7.09 13.40
CA ARG A 111 4.55 8.32 12.76
C ARG A 111 6.06 8.23 12.58
N LEU A 112 6.53 8.50 11.37
CA LEU A 112 7.96 8.50 11.02
C LEU A 112 8.51 9.91 10.87
N ALA A 113 9.79 10.06 11.21
CA ALA A 113 10.59 11.24 10.87
C ALA A 113 10.95 11.18 9.38
N LEU A 114 10.06 11.68 8.53
CA LEU A 114 10.31 11.79 7.09
C LEU A 114 11.09 13.07 6.75
N PRO A 115 12.02 13.02 5.79
CA PRO A 115 12.70 14.20 5.26
C PRO A 115 11.73 15.08 4.48
N MET A 116 12.07 16.36 4.35
CA MET A 116 11.22 17.36 3.68
C MET A 116 10.94 17.04 2.20
N GLU A 117 11.83 16.28 1.56
CA GLU A 117 11.66 15.72 0.21
C GLU A 117 10.40 14.84 0.08
N LEU A 118 9.97 14.23 1.19
CA LEU A 118 8.80 13.36 1.28
C LEU A 118 7.60 14.04 1.94
N SER A 119 7.61 15.37 2.07
CA SER A 119 6.51 16.17 2.64
C SER A 119 5.16 15.97 1.95
N GLN A 120 5.15 15.53 0.68
CA GLN A 120 3.91 15.18 -0.04
C GLN A 120 3.25 13.90 0.49
N ILE A 121 3.98 13.04 1.20
CA ILE A 121 3.47 11.82 1.80
C ILE A 121 3.13 12.09 3.28
N HIS A 122 1.97 11.63 3.73
CA HIS A 122 1.65 11.61 5.15
C HIS A 122 2.67 10.78 5.94
N ASP A 123 3.12 11.31 7.07
CA ASP A 123 4.12 10.72 7.96
C ASP A 123 3.62 9.52 8.78
N VAL A 124 2.33 9.20 8.72
CA VAL A 124 1.69 8.11 9.46
C VAL A 124 1.52 6.88 8.58
N PHE A 125 2.13 5.77 8.99
CA PHE A 125 2.09 4.52 8.24
C PHE A 125 1.61 3.34 9.06
N HIS A 126 0.94 2.40 8.38
CA HIS A 126 0.55 1.12 8.94
C HIS A 126 1.76 0.18 9.05
N VAL A 127 1.83 -0.66 10.10
CA VAL A 127 2.96 -1.61 10.39
C VAL A 127 3.36 -2.45 9.18
N SER A 128 2.40 -2.85 8.34
CA SER A 128 2.66 -3.66 7.14
C SER A 128 3.50 -2.96 6.07
N MET A 129 3.63 -1.63 6.13
CA MET A 129 4.48 -0.83 5.25
C MET A 129 5.88 -0.63 5.83
N LEU A 130 6.08 -1.00 7.09
CA LEU A 130 7.33 -0.83 7.82
C LEU A 130 8.11 -2.14 7.85
N ARG A 131 9.43 -2.04 7.85
CA ARG A 131 10.32 -3.17 8.05
C ARG A 131 11.41 -2.77 9.03
N ARG A 132 11.62 -3.57 10.07
CA ARG A 132 12.63 -3.29 11.10
C ARG A 132 14.01 -3.11 10.46
N TYR A 133 14.66 -1.98 10.73
CA TYR A 133 16.06 -1.79 10.40
C TYR A 133 16.92 -2.65 11.33
N ARG A 134 17.93 -3.32 10.79
CA ARG A 134 18.97 -3.96 11.59
C ARG A 134 20.23 -3.17 11.34
N SER A 135 20.72 -2.48 12.37
CA SER A 135 21.95 -1.72 12.31
C SER A 135 23.09 -2.64 11.92
N ASP A 136 23.58 -2.49 10.70
CA ASP A 136 24.79 -3.13 10.22
C ASP A 136 25.90 -2.08 10.28
N PRO A 137 26.98 -2.28 11.06
CA PRO A 137 28.07 -1.32 11.17
C PRO A 137 28.78 -1.01 9.84
N SER A 138 28.53 -1.81 8.78
CA SER A 138 29.04 -1.56 7.43
C SER A 138 28.10 -0.73 6.54
N HIS A 139 26.86 -0.48 6.97
CA HIS A 139 25.84 0.20 6.16
C HIS A 139 25.91 1.71 6.32
N VAL A 140 26.81 2.35 5.55
CA VAL A 140 26.86 3.80 5.41
C VAL A 140 25.66 4.26 4.58
N ILE A 141 24.70 4.92 5.22
CA ILE A 141 23.60 5.62 4.53
C ILE A 141 24.25 6.86 3.89
N ARG A 142 24.50 6.81 2.58
CA ARG A 142 24.86 8.01 1.82
C ARG A 142 23.56 8.75 1.50
N GLU A 143 23.31 9.85 2.20
CA GLU A 143 22.37 10.86 1.73
C GLU A 143 22.98 11.49 0.47
N PRO A 144 22.29 11.47 -0.69
CA PRO A 144 22.75 12.26 -1.81
C PRO A 144 22.58 13.74 -1.43
N GLU A 145 23.69 14.45 -1.25
CA GLU A 145 23.70 15.91 -1.15
C GLU A 145 23.21 16.49 -2.48
N ILE A 146 21.91 16.74 -2.56
CA ILE A 146 21.31 17.56 -3.60
C ILE A 146 21.14 18.93 -2.95
N GLU A 147 21.93 19.90 -3.39
CA GLU A 147 21.75 21.31 -3.00
C GLU A 147 20.49 21.82 -3.71
N ILE A 148 19.36 21.84 -2.98
CA ILE A 148 18.09 22.38 -3.48
C ILE A 148 18.05 23.87 -3.13
N SER A 149 17.86 24.74 -4.13
CA SER A 149 17.69 26.18 -3.91
C SER A 149 16.39 26.48 -3.14
N GLU A 150 16.33 27.62 -2.43
CA GLU A 150 15.20 28.01 -1.58
C GLU A 150 13.84 28.08 -2.32
N GLU A 151 13.86 28.13 -3.65
CA GLU A 151 12.68 28.14 -4.53
C GLU A 151 12.19 26.74 -4.93
N LEU A 152 12.69 25.66 -4.30
CA LEU A 152 12.40 24.25 -4.65
C LEU A 152 12.69 23.91 -6.12
N THR A 153 13.49 24.73 -6.79
CA THR A 153 13.83 24.58 -8.20
C THR A 153 15.24 23.99 -8.30
N TYR A 154 15.34 22.84 -8.96
CA TYR A 154 16.61 22.18 -9.24
C TYR A 154 17.01 22.49 -10.68
N MET A 155 18.12 23.21 -10.84
CA MET A 155 18.64 23.63 -12.13
C MET A 155 19.60 22.55 -12.67
N GLU A 156 19.17 21.78 -13.66
CA GLU A 156 20.04 20.90 -14.43
C GLU A 156 20.80 21.71 -15.48
N GLU A 157 22.09 21.91 -15.27
CA GLU A 157 22.96 22.58 -16.23
C GLU A 157 23.72 21.54 -17.07
N PRO A 158 23.82 21.72 -18.40
CA PRO A 158 24.62 20.85 -19.24
C PRO A 158 26.11 21.10 -18.94
N THR A 159 26.78 20.10 -18.36
CA THR A 159 28.20 20.20 -17.99
C THR A 159 29.11 19.96 -19.18
N GLU A 160 28.81 18.91 -19.97
CA GLU A 160 29.71 18.44 -21.01
C GLU A 160 28.96 17.72 -22.14
N ILE A 161 29.40 17.90 -23.38
CA ILE A 161 28.93 17.11 -24.53
C ILE A 161 29.85 15.89 -24.67
N LEU A 162 29.31 14.70 -24.46
CA LEU A 162 30.08 13.45 -24.51
C LEU A 162 30.19 12.87 -25.92
N ASP A 163 29.15 13.02 -26.74
CA ASP A 163 29.10 12.39 -28.07
C ASP A 163 28.22 13.17 -29.06
N ARG A 164 28.49 13.03 -30.36
CA ARG A 164 27.70 13.61 -31.45
C ARG A 164 27.44 12.55 -32.51
N SER A 165 26.16 12.31 -32.82
CA SER A 165 25.75 11.35 -33.85
C SER A 165 24.80 12.01 -34.86
N VAL A 166 24.68 11.44 -36.05
CA VAL A 166 23.75 11.94 -37.08
C VAL A 166 22.72 10.87 -37.38
N ARG A 167 21.45 11.17 -37.08
CA ARG A 167 20.33 10.27 -37.40
C ARG A 167 19.86 10.55 -38.83
N LYS A 168 20.16 9.63 -39.74
CA LYS A 168 19.67 9.69 -41.13
C LYS A 168 18.24 9.12 -41.22
N LEU A 169 17.31 9.94 -41.69
CA LEU A 169 15.95 9.58 -42.09
C LEU A 169 15.86 9.53 -43.62
N ARG A 170 14.76 9.00 -44.17
CA ARG A 170 14.57 8.85 -45.63
C ARG A 170 14.89 10.12 -46.45
N ASN A 171 14.58 11.31 -45.92
CA ASN A 171 14.72 12.58 -46.64
C ASN A 171 15.51 13.67 -45.85
N LYS A 172 16.03 13.40 -44.65
CA LYS A 172 16.72 14.40 -43.80
C LYS A 172 17.78 13.76 -42.90
N GLU A 173 18.82 14.51 -42.57
CA GLU A 173 19.80 14.15 -41.55
C GLU A 173 19.65 15.09 -40.34
N ILE A 174 19.51 14.53 -39.14
CA ILE A 174 19.34 15.29 -37.89
C ILE A 174 20.57 15.05 -37.00
N PRO A 175 21.36 16.09 -36.66
CA PRO A 175 22.45 15.95 -35.69
C PRO A 175 21.85 15.79 -34.29
N MET A 176 22.35 14.79 -33.55
CA MET A 176 22.01 14.49 -32.17
C MET A 176 23.26 14.59 -31.31
N VAL A 177 23.12 15.09 -30.10
CA VAL A 177 24.22 15.30 -29.17
C VAL A 177 23.86 14.61 -27.86
N LYS A 178 24.83 13.88 -27.29
CA LYS A 178 24.70 13.26 -25.97
C LYS A 178 25.30 14.20 -24.93
N VAL A 179 24.47 14.67 -24.02
CA VAL A 179 24.80 15.70 -23.03
C VAL A 179 24.87 15.09 -21.64
N ARG A 180 25.93 15.42 -20.90
CA ARG A 180 26.07 15.13 -19.49
C ARG A 180 25.49 16.30 -18.69
N TRP A 181 24.55 15.98 -17.82
CA TRP A 181 23.86 16.91 -16.93
C TRP A 181 24.53 16.95 -15.54
N THR A 182 24.37 18.06 -14.82
CA THR A 182 24.83 18.19 -13.43
C THR A 182 24.21 17.08 -12.55
N HIS A 183 24.99 16.57 -11.58
CA HIS A 183 24.63 15.46 -10.68
C HIS A 183 24.33 14.09 -11.32
N HIS A 184 24.50 13.94 -12.63
CA HIS A 184 24.40 12.66 -13.33
C HIS A 184 25.76 12.01 -13.60
N SER A 185 25.80 10.68 -13.48
CA SER A 185 27.00 9.93 -13.85
C SER A 185 27.17 9.90 -15.39
N PRO A 186 28.39 9.73 -15.93
CA PRO A 186 28.61 9.68 -17.39
C PRO A 186 27.80 8.59 -18.12
N ARG A 187 27.31 7.58 -17.38
CA ARG A 187 26.44 6.52 -17.91
C ARG A 187 24.99 6.96 -18.12
N GLU A 188 24.56 8.02 -17.43
CA GLU A 188 23.20 8.56 -17.43
C GLU A 188 23.05 9.78 -18.35
N ALA A 189 24.12 10.14 -19.07
CA ALA A 189 24.08 11.20 -20.08
C ALA A 189 23.06 10.87 -21.18
N THR A 190 22.27 11.89 -21.54
CA THR A 190 21.15 11.82 -22.50
C THR A 190 21.52 12.62 -23.73
#